data_AF-A0A7W2RIZ3-F1
#
_entry.id   AF-A0A7W2RIZ3-F1
#
_cell.length_a   1.000
_cell.length_b   1.000
_cell.length_c   1.000
_cell.angle_alpha   90.00
_cell.angle_beta   90.00
_cell.angle_gamma   90.00
#
_symmetry.space_group_name_H-M   'P 1'
#
loop_
_entity.id
_entity.type
_entity.pdbx_description
1 polymer ?
#
loop_
_entity_poly.entity_id
_entity_poly.type
_entity_poly.pdbx_seq_one_letter_code
_entity_poly.pdbx_strand_id
1 'polypeptide(L)'
;MLTEESFLKRIKQPNSPNWLAVGVDTQDNSQLYIAVNGGMNNINSAPIESYAPEIKTYTLDMIAKGELYIAPSAQPYPIGQGCSVYFYSLQMTKKNRK
;
A
#
# COMPACT_ATOMS: atom_id res chain seq x y z
N MET A 1 2.72 -15.39 6.16
CA MET A 1 3.56 -14.26 6.57
C MET A 1 3.93 -13.47 5.32
N LEU A 2 3.79 -12.15 5.33
CA LEU A 2 4.17 -11.31 4.19
C LEU A 2 5.70 -11.12 4.23
N THR A 3 6.42 -11.71 3.27
CA THR A 3 7.87 -11.51 3.09
C THR A 3 8.12 -10.33 2.16
N GLU A 4 9.34 -9.79 2.17
CA GLU A 4 9.78 -8.74 1.25
C GLU A 4 9.50 -9.12 -0.22
N GLU A 5 9.97 -10.28 -0.69
CA GLU A 5 9.74 -10.74 -2.06
C GLU A 5 8.24 -10.81 -2.43
N SER A 6 7.42 -11.29 -1.49
CA SER A 6 5.97 -11.36 -1.69
C SER A 6 5.33 -9.97 -1.73
N PHE A 7 5.82 -9.02 -0.92
CA PHE A 7 5.38 -7.62 -0.94
C PHE A 7 5.71 -6.98 -2.29
N LEU A 8 6.97 -7.08 -2.74
CA LEU A 8 7.45 -6.54 -4.01
C LEU A 8 6.64 -7.03 -5.21
N LYS A 9 6.28 -8.31 -5.19
CA LYS A 9 5.48 -8.91 -6.26
C LYS A 9 4.03 -8.42 -6.24
N ARG A 10 3.43 -8.27 -5.05
CA ARG A 10 2.02 -7.93 -4.88
C ARG A 10 1.73 -6.44 -5.03
N ILE A 11 2.59 -5.55 -4.53
CA ILE A 11 2.43 -4.09 -4.65
C ILE A 11 2.44 -3.64 -6.12
N LYS A 12 3.10 -4.40 -6.99
CA LYS A 12 3.15 -4.16 -8.45
C LYS A 12 1.95 -4.72 -9.21
N GLN A 13 0.99 -5.34 -8.53
CA GLN A 13 -0.16 -6.01 -9.12
C GLN A 13 -1.49 -5.56 -8.46
N PRO A 14 -1.87 -4.27 -8.61
CA PRO A 14 -3.05 -3.71 -7.93
C PRO A 14 -4.39 -4.39 -8.27
N ASN A 15 -4.48 -5.05 -9.43
CA ASN A 15 -5.71 -5.74 -9.89
C ASN A 15 -5.67 -7.27 -9.73
N SER A 16 -4.78 -7.80 -8.87
CA SER A 16 -4.64 -9.23 -8.63
C SER A 16 -5.56 -9.69 -7.48
N PRO A 17 -6.04 -10.95 -7.46
CA PRO A 17 -6.68 -11.51 -6.26
C PRO A 17 -5.78 -11.42 -5.02
N ASN A 18 -4.47 -11.40 -5.23
CA ASN A 18 -3.46 -11.20 -4.19
C ASN A 18 -3.01 -9.73 -4.11
N TRP A 19 -3.88 -8.77 -4.41
CA TRP A 19 -3.53 -7.36 -4.33
C TRP A 19 -3.06 -6.98 -2.92
N LEU A 20 -2.22 -5.94 -2.88
CA LEU A 20 -1.70 -5.33 -1.68
C LEU A 20 -1.64 -3.83 -1.96
N ALA A 21 -2.04 -3.02 -0.99
CA ALA A 21 -1.93 -1.57 -1.05
C ALA A 21 -1.22 -1.04 0.21
N VAL A 22 -0.56 0.10 0.04
CA VAL A 22 -0.02 0.89 1.14
C VAL A 22 -0.94 2.08 1.35
N GLY A 23 -1.32 2.36 2.59
CA GLY A 23 -2.07 3.54 2.99
C GLY A 23 -1.25 4.41 3.93
N VAL A 24 -1.50 5.72 3.91
CA VAL A 24 -1.05 6.66 4.94
C VAL A 24 -2.23 7.12 5.77
N ASP A 25 -2.06 7.28 7.08
CA ASP A 25 -3.10 7.80 7.95
C ASP A 25 -3.51 9.22 7.54
N THR A 26 -4.82 9.49 7.61
CA THR A 26 -5.40 10.80 7.30
C THR A 26 -5.11 11.87 8.36
N GLN A 27 -4.76 11.46 9.58
CA GLN A 27 -4.46 12.30 10.73
C GLN A 27 -2.95 12.33 11.05
N ASP A 28 -2.19 11.28 10.69
CA ASP A 28 -0.74 11.21 10.84
C ASP A 28 -0.04 10.73 9.57
N ASN A 29 0.53 11.69 8.82
CA ASN A 29 1.23 11.41 7.56
C ASN A 29 2.49 10.54 7.72
N SER A 30 2.96 10.30 8.95
CA SER A 30 4.10 9.43 9.24
C SER A 30 3.69 7.97 9.43
N GLN A 31 2.42 7.72 9.76
CA GLN A 31 1.91 6.39 10.02
C GLN A 31 1.45 5.73 8.72
N LEU A 32 2.12 4.64 8.36
CA LEU A 32 1.80 3.84 7.19
C LEU A 32 1.10 2.53 7.59
N TYR A 33 0.23 2.06 6.71
CA TYR A 33 -0.49 0.81 6.84
C TYR A 33 -0.33 -0.04 5.59
N ILE A 34 -0.29 -1.35 5.77
CA ILE A 34 -0.41 -2.31 4.67
C ILE A 34 -1.82 -2.87 4.70
N ALA A 35 -2.52 -2.74 3.57
CA ALA A 35 -3.79 -3.39 3.31
C ALA A 35 -3.60 -4.57 2.37
N VAL A 36 -4.16 -5.71 2.73
CA VAL A 36 -4.19 -6.92 1.91
C VAL A 36 -5.60 -7.44 1.78
N ASN A 37 -5.87 -8.15 0.68
CA ASN A 37 -7.11 -8.91 0.54
C ASN A 37 -7.26 -9.91 1.70
N GLY A 38 -8.30 -9.74 2.51
CA GLY A 38 -8.66 -10.61 3.63
C GLY A 38 -9.62 -11.75 3.26
N GLY A 39 -10.00 -11.87 1.98
CA GLY A 39 -11.08 -12.76 1.53
C GLY A 39 -12.46 -12.14 1.74
N MET A 40 -13.56 -12.85 1.43
CA MET A 40 -14.98 -12.49 1.71
C MET A 40 -15.31 -10.98 1.82
N ASN A 41 -14.83 -10.17 0.88
CA ASN A 41 -15.02 -8.72 0.85
C ASN A 41 -14.47 -7.93 2.06
N ASN A 42 -13.51 -8.48 2.79
CA ASN A 42 -12.80 -7.84 3.89
C ASN A 42 -11.38 -7.43 3.47
N ILE A 43 -10.97 -6.27 3.96
CA ILE A 43 -9.60 -5.79 3.86
C ILE A 43 -8.95 -6.00 5.23
N ASN A 44 -7.83 -6.72 5.25
CA ASN A 44 -7.00 -6.81 6.44
C ASN A 44 -5.96 -5.70 6.36
N SER A 45 -5.94 -4.83 7.37
CA SER A 45 -5.01 -3.72 7.48
C SER A 45 -4.23 -3.81 8.79
N ALA A 46 -2.92 -3.58 8.72
CA ALA A 46 -2.06 -3.47 9.90
C ALA A 46 -1.00 -2.37 9.70
N PRO A 47 -0.52 -1.74 10.79
CA PRO A 47 0.61 -0.81 10.73
C PRO A 47 1.82 -1.44 10.03
N ILE A 48 2.55 -0.66 9.24
CA ILE A 48 3.72 -1.17 8.50
C ILE A 48 4.80 -1.73 9.44
N GLU A 49 4.86 -1.23 10.68
CA GLU A 49 5.74 -1.69 11.76
C GLU A 49 5.44 -3.11 12.22
N SER A 50 4.27 -3.66 11.89
CA SER A 50 3.92 -5.06 12.18
C SER A 50 4.58 -6.06 11.22
N TYR A 51 5.30 -5.55 10.21
CA TYR A 51 5.97 -6.34 9.18
C TYR A 51 7.49 -6.19 9.24
N ALA A 52 8.18 -6.96 8.41
CA ALA A 52 9.64 -6.92 8.33
C ALA A 52 10.13 -5.49 7.96
N PRO A 53 11.20 -4.97 8.60
CA PRO A 53 11.66 -3.59 8.43
C PRO A 53 12.08 -3.26 6.99
N GLU A 54 12.45 -4.27 6.20
CA GLU A 54 12.77 -4.16 4.78
C GLU A 54 11.56 -3.67 3.97
N ILE A 55 10.35 -4.10 4.35
CA ILE A 55 9.10 -3.67 3.70
C ILE A 55 8.87 -2.17 3.91
N LYS A 56 9.15 -1.67 5.13
CA LYS A 56 9.06 -0.23 5.42
C LYS A 56 10.07 0.56 4.60
N THR A 57 11.33 0.13 4.61
CA THR A 57 12.41 0.75 3.85
C THR A 57 12.06 0.84 2.36
N TYR A 58 11.61 -0.26 1.77
CA TYR A 58 11.24 -0.31 0.36
C TYR A 58 10.02 0.57 0.04
N THR A 59 9.00 0.57 0.91
CA THR A 59 7.82 1.41 0.74
C THR A 59 8.17 2.90 0.73
N LEU A 60 9.04 3.34 1.65
CA LEU A 60 9.51 4.71 1.71
C LEU A 60 10.33 5.09 0.48
N ASP A 61 11.19 4.19 0.00
CA ASP A 61 11.96 4.38 -1.23
C ASP A 61 11.05 4.53 -2.47
N MET A 62 9.99 3.71 -2.60
CA MET A 62 9.01 3.85 -3.68
C MET A 62 8.26 5.19 -3.63
N ILE A 63 7.88 5.65 -2.44
CA ILE A 63 7.22 6.95 -2.26
C ILE A 63 8.18 8.08 -2.63
N ALA A 64 9.42 8.03 -2.17
CA ALA A 64 10.45 9.02 -2.47
C ALA A 64 10.78 9.10 -3.98
N LYS A 65 10.72 7.95 -4.68
CA LYS A 65 10.88 7.87 -6.14
C LYS A 65 9.63 8.30 -6.92
N GLY A 66 8.51 8.54 -6.25
CA GLY A 66 7.21 8.83 -6.87
C GLY A 66 6.54 7.62 -7.52
N GLU A 67 7.07 6.40 -7.33
CA GLU A 67 6.43 5.17 -7.83
C GLU A 67 5.11 4.90 -7.12
N LEU A 68 5.01 5.30 -5.85
CA LEU A 68 3.77 5.33 -5.09
C LEU A 68 3.33 6.78 -4.89
N TYR A 69 2.10 7.10 -5.31
CA TYR A 69 1.52 8.45 -5.16
C TYR A 69 0.07 8.37 -4.71
N ILE A 70 -0.40 9.40 -4.01
CA ILE A 70 -1.82 9.54 -3.67
C ILE A 70 -2.48 10.29 -4.82
N ALA A 71 -3.50 9.68 -5.42
CA ALA A 71 -4.25 10.34 -6.49
C ALA A 71 -4.99 11.57 -5.92
N PRO A 72 -5.10 12.69 -6.66
CA PRO A 72 -5.86 13.86 -6.19
C PRO A 72 -7.33 13.56 -5.89
N SER A 73 -7.89 12.52 -6.52
CA SER A 73 -9.25 12.04 -6.29
C SER A 73 -9.35 10.94 -5.23
N ALA A 74 -8.25 10.61 -4.54
CA ALA A 74 -8.24 9.56 -3.52
C ALA A 74 -9.21 9.93 -2.40
N GLN A 75 -10.09 9.00 -2.07
CA GLN A 75 -11.00 9.12 -0.95
C GLN A 75 -10.38 8.44 0.28
N PRO A 76 -10.58 8.99 1.48
CA PRO A 76 -10.16 8.33 2.70
C PRO A 76 -10.93 7.02 2.87
N TYR A 77 -10.22 5.94 3.17
CA TYR A 77 -10.81 4.63 3.39
C TYR A 77 -10.72 4.25 4.87
N PRO A 78 -11.84 3.91 5.53
CA PRO A 78 -11.84 3.51 6.93
C PRO A 78 -11.22 2.11 7.08
N ILE A 79 -10.18 2.01 7.91
CA ILE A 79 -9.49 0.74 8.20
C ILE A 79 -9.83 0.17 9.59
N GLY A 80 -10.79 0.78 10.28
CA GLY A 80 -11.22 0.42 11.63
C GLY A 80 -10.57 1.27 12.72
N GLN A 81 -11.04 1.10 13.96
CA GLN A 81 -10.54 1.80 15.16
C GLN A 81 -10.58 3.34 15.12
N GLY A 82 -11.43 3.92 14.27
CA GLY A 82 -11.50 5.37 14.07
C GLY A 82 -10.41 5.94 13.13
N CYS A 83 -9.58 5.06 12.55
CA CYS A 83 -8.55 5.44 11.58
C CYS A 83 -9.07 5.34 10.15
N SER A 84 -8.68 6.31 9.33
CA SER A 84 -8.89 6.33 7.89
C SER A 84 -7.56 6.57 7.19
N VAL A 85 -7.36 5.95 6.03
CA VAL A 85 -6.13 6.06 5.24
C VAL A 85 -6.39 6.54 3.82
N TYR A 86 -5.44 7.26 3.24
CA TYR A 86 -5.35 7.44 1.80
C TYR A 86 -4.47 6.33 1.22
N PHE A 87 -5.02 5.53 0.31
CA PHE A 87 -4.24 4.50 -0.37
C PHE A 87 -3.37 5.10 -1.47
N TYR A 88 -2.10 4.72 -1.47
CA TYR A 88 -1.18 4.99 -2.56
C TYR A 88 -1.58 4.16 -3.78
N SER A 89 -1.56 4.81 -4.93
CA SER A 89 -1.64 4.20 -6.25
C SER A 89 -0.24 4.00 -6.81
N LEU A 90 -0.06 2.91 -7.55
CA LEU A 90 1.18 2.67 -8.28
C LEU A 90 1.18 3.53 -9.55
N GLN A 91 2.22 4.35 -9.72
CA GLN A 91 2.47 5.01 -10.98
C GLN A 91 2.91 3.95 -11.98
N MET A 92 2.00 3.54 -12.86
CA MET A 92 2.36 2.72 -14.00
C MET A 92 3.22 3.59 -14.92
N THR A 93 4.54 3.51 -14.77
CA THR A 93 5.44 3.96 -15.82
C THR A 93 5.00 3.22 -17.07
N LYS A 94 4.61 3.98 -18.11
CA LYS A 94 4.32 3.39 -19.43
C LYS A 94 5.54 2.57 -19.80
N LYS A 95 5.46 1.24 -19.64
CA LYS A 95 6.42 0.33 -20.26
C LYS A 95 6.28 0.62 -21.74
N ASN A 96 7.28 1.28 -22.32
CA ASN A 96 7.41 1.43 -23.76
C ASN A 96 7.23 0.03 -24.34
N ARG A 97 6.06 -0.20 -24.95
CA ARG A 97 5.88 -1.28 -25.92
C ARG A 97 6.83 -0.91 -27.06
N LYS A 98 8.00 -1.54 -27.08
CA LYS A 98 8.73 -1.73 -28.33
C LYS A 98 7.93 -2.69 -29.19
#